data_AF-A0A966PBM0-F1
#
_entry.id   AF-A0A966PBM0-F1
#
_cell.length_a   1.000
_cell.length_b   1.000
_cell.length_c   1.000
_cell.angle_alpha   90.00
_cell.angle_beta   90.00
_cell.angle_gamma   90.00
#
_symmetry.space_group_name_H-M   'P 1'
#
loop_
_entity.id
_entity.type
_entity.pdbx_description
1 polymer ?
#
loop_
_entity_poly.entity_id
_entity_poly.type
_entity_poly.pdbx_seq_one_letter_code
_entity_poly.pdbx_strand_id
1 'polypeptide(L)'
;EVEIEGPVEADDLDVFLTARWGLYSKSLRGLRYAPVDHEPWPLQSAKVISYDSVLVEAAGFPKPEGEPHTRFSDGVHVRIGTPQKVRGLS
;
A
#
# COMPACT_ATOMS: atom_id res chain seq x y z
N GLU A 1 15.29 0.11 6.16
CA GLU A 1 15.69 -1.31 6.25
C GLU A 1 14.80 -2.04 7.24
N VAL A 2 14.54 -3.31 6.99
CA VAL A 2 13.73 -4.16 7.87
C VAL A 2 14.41 -5.50 8.10
N GLU A 3 14.19 -6.09 9.26
CA GLU A 3 14.53 -7.46 9.59
C GLU A 3 13.26 -8.31 9.53
N ILE A 4 13.25 -9.39 8.74
CA ILE A 4 12.07 -10.24 8.57
C ILE A 4 12.10 -11.35 9.63
N GLU A 5 11.01 -11.50 10.39
CA GLU A 5 10.93 -12.43 11.52
C GLU A 5 10.24 -13.75 11.15
N GLY A 6 9.32 -13.74 10.18
CA GLY A 6 8.64 -14.94 9.69
C GLY A 6 7.18 -14.71 9.29
N PRO A 7 6.48 -15.72 8.76
CA PRO A 7 5.09 -15.61 8.34
C PRO A 7 4.14 -15.18 9.47
N VAL A 8 3.10 -14.42 9.12
CA VAL A 8 2.05 -14.00 10.06
C VAL A 8 0.68 -14.08 9.40
N GLU A 9 -0.33 -14.48 10.15
CA GLU A 9 -1.73 -14.41 9.71
C GLU A 9 -2.18 -12.94 9.72
N ALA A 10 -2.81 -12.51 8.62
CA ALA A 10 -3.26 -11.12 8.47
C ALA A 10 -4.41 -10.81 9.43
N ASP A 11 -4.27 -9.73 10.20
CA ASP A 11 -5.37 -9.17 10.98
C ASP A 11 -6.21 -8.17 10.16
N ASP A 12 -7.26 -7.62 10.77
CA ASP A 12 -8.16 -6.66 10.10
C ASP A 12 -7.43 -5.40 9.61
N LEU A 13 -6.40 -4.94 10.34
CA LEU A 13 -5.61 -3.79 9.94
C LEU A 13 -4.72 -4.13 8.75
N ASP A 14 -4.11 -5.31 8.73
CA ASP A 14 -3.31 -5.82 7.62
C ASP A 14 -4.16 -5.93 6.34
N VAL A 15 -5.38 -6.48 6.46
CA VAL A 15 -6.33 -6.54 5.34
C VAL A 15 -6.68 -5.13 4.87
N PHE A 16 -7.02 -4.21 5.79
CA PHE A 16 -7.32 -2.82 5.43
C PHE A 16 -6.16 -2.14 4.70
N LEU A 17 -4.92 -2.35 5.14
CA LEU A 17 -3.72 -1.72 4.58
C LEU A 17 -3.28 -2.33 3.25
N THR A 18 -3.65 -3.58 2.93
CA THR A 18 -3.14 -4.31 1.77
C THR A 18 -4.18 -4.62 0.69
N ALA A 19 -5.46 -4.83 1.06
CA ALA A 19 -6.54 -5.20 0.14
C ALA A 19 -7.08 -3.99 -0.64
N ARG A 20 -6.24 -3.39 -1.48
CA ARG A 20 -6.59 -2.25 -2.35
C ARG A 20 -7.06 -2.74 -3.72
N TRP A 21 -8.37 -2.71 -3.93
CA TRP A 21 -9.03 -3.24 -5.14
C TRP A 21 -9.07 -2.28 -6.34
N GLY A 22 -8.37 -1.15 -6.27
CA GLY A 22 -8.44 -0.12 -7.29
C GLY A 22 -7.20 0.76 -7.32
N LEU A 23 -6.74 1.06 -8.54
CA LEU A 23 -5.70 2.04 -8.78
C LEU A 23 -6.28 3.29 -9.43
N TYR A 24 -5.74 4.44 -9.04
CA TYR A 24 -6.09 5.73 -9.61
C TYR A 24 -4.86 6.41 -10.19
N SER A 25 -5.01 7.02 -11.36
CA SER A 25 -3.94 7.84 -11.96
C SER A 25 -4.53 9.10 -12.58
N LYS A 26 -3.79 10.21 -12.43
CA LYS A 26 -4.13 11.48 -13.10
C LYS A 26 -3.30 11.60 -14.37
N SER A 27 -3.97 11.96 -15.47
CA SER A 27 -3.32 12.27 -16.75
C SER A 27 -3.82 13.61 -17.28
N LEU A 28 -3.22 14.12 -18.37
CA LEU A 28 -3.75 15.29 -19.10
C LEU A 28 -5.20 15.10 -19.56
N ARG A 29 -5.69 13.86 -19.65
CA ARG A 29 -7.06 13.52 -20.06
C ARG A 29 -8.03 13.31 -18.88
N GLY A 30 -7.60 13.63 -17.66
CA GLY A 30 -8.37 13.52 -16.42
C GLY A 30 -7.99 12.31 -15.55
N LEU A 31 -8.81 12.07 -14.54
CA LEU A 31 -8.67 10.96 -13.59
C LEU A 31 -9.08 9.64 -14.25
N ARG A 32 -8.24 8.61 -14.06
CA ARG A 32 -8.48 7.25 -14.51
C ARG A 32 -8.51 6.31 -13.33
N TYR A 33 -9.34 5.29 -13.45
CA TYR A 33 -9.50 4.19 -12.50
C TYR A 33 -9.28 2.87 -13.22
N ALA A 34 -8.62 1.92 -12.57
CA ALA A 34 -8.58 0.53 -13.01
C ALA A 34 -8.84 -0.40 -11.83
N PRO A 35 -9.68 -1.43 -11.99
CA PRO A 35 -9.85 -2.44 -10.94
C PRO A 35 -8.55 -3.23 -10.79
N VAL A 36 -8.23 -3.56 -9.54
CA VAL A 36 -7.08 -4.39 -9.15
C VAL A 36 -7.63 -5.64 -8.50
N ASP A 37 -7.08 -6.78 -8.88
CA ASP A 37 -7.39 -8.09 -8.30
C ASP A 37 -6.10 -8.79 -7.91
N HIS A 38 -6.06 -9.32 -6.70
CA HIS A 38 -4.94 -10.07 -6.15
C HIS A 38 -5.44 -11.02 -5.06
N GLU A 39 -4.73 -12.13 -4.86
CA GLU A 39 -4.93 -13.01 -3.70
C GLU A 39 -4.54 -12.28 -2.39
N PRO A 40 -4.95 -12.75 -1.21
CA PRO A 40 -4.40 -12.24 0.05
C PRO A 40 -2.87 -12.23 0.02
N TRP A 41 -2.27 -11.16 0.53
CA TRP A 41 -0.82 -11.03 0.54
C TRP A 41 -0.21 -12.07 1.50
N PRO A 42 0.82 -12.83 1.10
CA PRO A 42 1.56 -13.69 2.01
C PRO A 42 2.45 -12.80 2.89
N LEU A 43 1.90 -12.38 4.04
CA LEU A 43 2.56 -11.45 4.94
C LEU A 43 3.54 -12.15 5.88
N GLN A 44 4.60 -11.42 6.20
CA GLN A 44 5.59 -11.76 7.20
C GLN A 44 5.70 -10.60 8.21
N SER A 45 5.86 -10.93 9.49
CA SER A 45 6.27 -9.96 10.50
C SER A 45 7.67 -9.46 10.16
N ALA A 46 7.89 -8.17 10.37
CA ALA A 46 9.19 -7.57 10.19
C ALA A 46 9.37 -6.40 11.16
N LYS A 47 10.61 -6.18 11.58
CA LYS A 47 11.00 -5.06 12.44
C LYS A 47 11.74 -4.00 11.62
N VAL A 48 11.39 -2.74 11.80
CA VAL A 48 12.12 -1.63 11.16
C VAL A 48 13.47 -1.44 11.86
N ILE A 49 14.56 -1.57 11.11
CA ILE A 49 15.91 -1.27 11.60
C ILE A 49 16.19 0.23 11.43
N SER A 50 15.76 0.78 10.29
CA SER A 50 15.98 2.18 9.93
C SER A 50 14.92 2.62 8.91
N TYR A 51 14.49 3.87 8.97
CA TYR A 51 13.64 4.47 7.95
C TYR A 51 13.89 5.97 7.86
N ASP A 52 13.60 6.53 6.70
CA ASP A 52 13.61 7.97 6.48
C ASP A 52 12.15 8.47 6.36
N SER A 53 11.77 9.41 7.21
CA SER A 53 10.45 10.04 7.23
C SER A 53 10.30 11.21 6.27
N VAL A 54 11.31 11.52 5.44
CA VAL A 54 11.32 12.67 4.52
C VAL A 54 10.03 12.81 3.70
N LEU A 55 9.40 11.73 3.23
CA LEU A 55 8.14 11.84 2.47
C LEU A 55 6.96 12.32 3.32
N VAL A 56 6.88 11.89 4.58
CA VAL A 56 5.83 12.31 5.52
C VAL A 56 6.03 13.78 5.88
N GLU A 57 7.27 14.15 6.19
CA GLU A 57 7.63 15.53 6.56
C GLU A 57 7.50 16.50 5.38
N ALA A 58 7.90 16.10 4.17
CA ALA A 58 7.73 16.90 2.96
C ALA A 58 6.25 17.15 2.60
N ALA A 59 5.35 16.26 3.02
CA ALA A 59 3.91 16.46 2.91
C ALA A 59 3.34 17.40 3.99
N GLY A 60 4.17 17.94 4.88
CA GLY A 60 3.78 18.89 5.94
C GLY A 60 3.29 18.23 7.23
N PHE A 61 3.44 16.92 7.36
CA PHE A 61 3.10 16.19 8.58
C PHE A 61 4.30 16.12 9.53
N PRO A 62 4.08 16.01 10.86
CA PRO A 62 5.17 15.76 11.78
C PRO A 62 5.78 14.38 11.52
N LYS A 63 7.02 14.21 11.99
CA LYS A 63 7.66 12.88 12.02
C LYS A 63 6.77 11.90 12.81
N PRO A 64 6.50 10.69 12.30
CA PRO A 64 5.75 9.68 13.03
C PRO A 64 6.45 9.29 14.34
N GLU A 65 5.65 9.14 15.40
CA GLU A 65 6.08 8.67 16.71
C GLU A 65 5.54 7.27 17.00
N GLY A 66 6.25 6.51 17.85
CA GLY A 66 5.87 5.15 18.22
C GLY A 66 6.49 4.05 17.36
N GLU A 67 6.20 2.80 17.72
CA GLU A 67 6.68 1.62 16.97
C GLU A 67 5.92 1.50 15.63
N PRO A 68 6.61 1.39 14.49
CA PRO A 68 5.94 1.25 13.20
C PRO A 68 5.19 -0.09 13.06
N HIS A 69 3.94 -0.04 12.62
CA HIS A 69 3.25 -1.25 12.15
C HIS A 69 3.88 -1.71 10.84
N THR A 70 4.54 -2.86 10.86
CA THR A 70 5.39 -3.31 9.76
C THR A 70 5.04 -4.72 9.34
N ARG A 71 4.92 -4.90 8.02
CA ARG A 71 4.75 -6.19 7.35
C ARG A 71 5.66 -6.23 6.13
N PHE A 72 6.18 -7.41 5.84
CA PHE A 72 6.92 -7.68 4.62
C PHE A 72 6.18 -8.74 3.80
N SER A 73 6.37 -8.71 2.48
CA SER A 73 5.95 -9.78 1.59
C SER A 73 6.89 -9.82 0.40
N ASP A 74 7.26 -11.02 -0.04
CA ASP A 74 8.00 -11.22 -1.30
C ASP A 74 7.18 -10.80 -2.54
N GLY A 75 5.89 -10.53 -2.35
CA GLY A 75 4.97 -10.04 -3.36
C GLY A 75 3.81 -11.00 -3.59
N VAL A 76 2.84 -10.52 -4.37
CA VAL A 76 1.67 -11.29 -4.79
C VAL A 76 1.46 -11.10 -6.29
N HIS A 77 0.84 -12.07 -6.94
CA HIS A 77 0.38 -11.89 -8.32
C HIS A 77 -0.78 -10.89 -8.36
N VAL A 78 -0.62 -9.85 -9.18
CA VAL A 78 -1.62 -8.79 -9.34
C VAL A 78 -2.13 -8.77 -10.77
N ARG A 79 -3.45 -8.70 -10.93
CA ARG A 79 -4.12 -8.43 -12.20
C ARG A 79 -4.70 -7.03 -12.18
N ILE A 80 -4.41 -6.26 -13.22
CA ILE A 80 -4.88 -4.88 -13.37
C ILE A 80 -5.80 -4.84 -14.60
N GLY A 81 -7.03 -4.39 -14.40
CA GLY A 81 -7.98 -4.18 -15.49
C GLY A 81 -7.60 -3.00 -16.39
N THR A 82 -8.24 -2.90 -17.55
CA THR A 82 -8.03 -1.77 -18.47
C THR A 82 -8.45 -0.45 -17.82
N PRO A 83 -7.57 0.57 -17.72
CA PRO A 83 -7.92 1.85 -17.11
C PRO A 83 -9.07 2.57 -17.83
N GLN A 84 -10.10 2.93 -17.07
CA GLN A 84 -11.28 3.67 -17.54
C GLN A 84 -11.26 5.11 -17.02
N LYS A 85 -11.85 6.03 -17.78
CA LYS A 85 -12.03 7.42 -17.31
C LYS A 85 -13.07 7.44 -16.18
N VAL A 86 -12.75 8.08 -15.06
CA VAL A 86 -13.74 8.33 -13.99
C VAL A 86 -14.72 9.39 -14.48
N ARG A 87 -16.03 9.08 -14.41
CA ARG A 87 -17.11 10.01 -14.74
C ARG A 87 -17.69 10.56 -13.43
N GLY A 88 -17.96 11.88 -13.35
CA GLY A 88 -18.72 12.46 -12.24
C GLY A 88 -17.94 13.30 -11.20
N LEU A 89 -16.69 13.70 -11.46
CA LEU A 89 -16.06 14.82 -10.75
C LEU A 89 -16.10 16.04 -11.68
N SER A 90 -17.26 16.70 -11.75
CA SER A 90 -17.40 18.04 -12.33
C SER A 90 -17.04 19.08 -11.29
#